data_AF-A0A2T4GPB2-F1
#
_entry.id   AF-A0A2T4GPB2-F1
#
_cell.length_a   1.000
_cell.length_b   1.000
_cell.length_c   1.000
_cell.angle_alpha   90.00
_cell.angle_beta   90.00
_cell.angle_gamma   90.00
#
_symmetry.space_group_name_H-M   'P 1'
#
loop_
_entity.id
_entity.type
_entity.pdbx_description
1 polymer ?
#
loop_
_entity_poly.entity_id
_entity_poly.type
_entity_poly.pdbx_seq_one_letter_code
_entity_poly.pdbx_strand_id
1 'polypeptide(L)'
;MRLTGCWTMIEGFLETATPNFSSREWDENKSALDELGTKANAAFDMFLDTDSTNSVDSVSAGIELMIWIGSVGDPWPLKTKTLGTQKLGDREFTLYYGKNQRANHVFTWVPDEDVDDITEFDEDVSPLLEYVWRNGLIANSTYLGIVEFGSETWQSSTNVTFSAASYSLTINATGASSGSKISPLPPGCCDLDSSGWCPQKLYGRWLFVASLALWGII
;
A
#
# COMPACT_ATOMS: atom_id res chain seq x y z
N MET A 1 -8.54 -1.91 -10.50
CA MET A 1 -7.99 -3.08 -9.83
C MET A 1 -8.68 -3.16 -8.50
N ARG A 2 -9.45 -4.22 -8.26
CA ARG A 2 -10.14 -4.41 -6.99
C ARG A 2 -9.29 -5.29 -6.07
N LEU A 3 -9.01 -4.79 -4.87
CA LEU A 3 -8.33 -5.52 -3.82
C LEU A 3 -9.31 -5.78 -2.68
N THR A 4 -9.25 -6.98 -2.13
CA THR A 4 -10.03 -7.36 -0.95
C THR A 4 -9.13 -8.04 0.06
N GLY A 5 -9.42 -7.84 1.34
CA GLY A 5 -8.69 -8.46 2.43
C GLY A 5 -9.27 -8.05 3.78
N CYS A 6 -9.35 -9.02 4.69
CA CYS A 6 -9.66 -8.79 6.09
C CYS A 6 -8.40 -8.99 6.91
N TRP A 7 -8.19 -8.19 7.96
CA TRP A 7 -7.05 -8.37 8.86
C TRP A 7 -7.35 -7.94 10.29
N THR A 8 -6.55 -8.47 11.22
CA THR A 8 -6.51 -8.07 12.62
C THR A 8 -5.15 -8.48 13.21
N MET A 9 -4.78 -7.89 14.34
CA MET A 9 -3.65 -8.36 15.16
C MET A 9 -4.11 -8.54 16.60
N ILE A 10 -3.59 -9.57 17.25
CA ILE A 10 -3.82 -9.83 18.68
C ILE A 10 -2.50 -10.08 19.40
N GLU A 11 -2.47 -9.85 20.71
CA GLU A 11 -1.40 -10.35 21.56
C GLU A 11 -1.45 -11.89 21.62
N GLY A 12 -0.28 -12.52 21.62
CA GLY A 12 -0.12 -13.95 21.86
C GLY A 12 -0.38 -14.79 20.62
N PHE A 13 -1.04 -15.94 20.81
CA PHE A 13 -1.30 -16.95 19.80
C PHE A 13 -2.80 -17.18 19.63
N LEU A 14 -3.24 -17.55 18.42
CA LEU A 14 -4.59 -18.05 18.19
C LEU A 14 -4.71 -19.49 18.71
N GLU A 15 -5.28 -19.68 19.90
CA GLU A 15 -5.39 -21.03 20.48
C GLU A 15 -6.49 -21.87 19.83
N THR A 16 -7.67 -21.31 19.50
CA THR A 16 -8.77 -22.05 18.83
C THR A 16 -9.85 -21.18 18.14
N ALA A 17 -9.81 -19.85 18.28
CA ALA A 17 -10.86 -18.98 17.73
C ALA A 17 -10.59 -18.55 16.28
N THR A 18 -11.63 -18.52 15.45
CA THR A 18 -11.58 -17.80 14.17
C THR A 18 -11.32 -16.32 14.46
N PRO A 19 -10.33 -15.69 13.80
CA PRO A 19 -10.08 -14.26 13.99
C PRO A 19 -11.32 -13.42 13.70
N ASN A 20 -11.60 -12.45 14.57
CA ASN A 20 -12.65 -11.47 14.38
C ASN A 20 -12.03 -10.21 13.74
N PHE A 21 -12.52 -9.86 12.55
CA PHE A 21 -11.99 -8.75 11.74
C PHE A 21 -12.81 -7.46 11.88
N SER A 22 -13.80 -7.41 12.76
CA SER A 22 -14.60 -6.20 12.94
C SER A 22 -13.77 -5.05 13.51
N SER A 23 -14.02 -3.82 13.07
CA SER A 23 -13.30 -2.63 13.56
C SER A 23 -13.37 -2.48 15.08
N ARG A 24 -14.51 -2.83 15.69
CA ARG A 24 -14.65 -2.81 17.16
C ARG A 24 -13.68 -3.73 17.87
N GLU A 25 -13.52 -4.97 17.38
CA GLU A 25 -12.55 -5.89 17.95
C GLU A 25 -11.12 -5.38 17.76
N TRP A 26 -10.86 -4.80 16.59
CA TRP A 26 -9.58 -4.18 16.31
C TRP A 26 -9.27 -3.03 17.27
N ASP A 27 -10.21 -2.15 17.59
CA ASP A 27 -9.99 -1.05 18.55
C ASP A 27 -9.58 -1.57 19.94
N GLU A 28 -10.22 -2.66 20.39
CA GLU A 28 -9.90 -3.32 21.66
C GLU A 28 -8.49 -3.95 21.63
N ASN A 29 -8.17 -4.67 20.54
CA ASN A 29 -6.85 -5.28 20.36
C ASN A 29 -5.73 -4.26 20.18
N LYS A 30 -5.97 -3.21 19.40
CA LYS A 30 -5.03 -2.11 19.14
C LYS A 30 -4.63 -1.43 20.44
N SER A 31 -5.60 -1.14 21.30
CA SER A 31 -5.36 -0.56 22.62
C SER A 31 -4.43 -1.44 23.47
N ALA A 32 -4.67 -2.75 23.51
CA ALA A 32 -3.80 -3.69 24.23
C ALA A 32 -2.39 -3.76 23.63
N LEU A 33 -2.28 -3.79 22.30
CA LEU A 33 -1.01 -3.82 21.58
C LEU A 33 -0.20 -2.53 21.77
N ASP A 34 -0.86 -1.37 21.83
CA ASP A 34 -0.24 -0.07 22.12
C ASP A 34 0.35 -0.04 23.54
N GLU A 35 -0.35 -0.58 24.54
CA GLU A 35 0.16 -0.71 25.92
C GLU A 35 1.43 -1.58 25.99
N LEU A 36 1.56 -2.55 25.07
CA LEU A 36 2.71 -3.44 24.93
C LEU A 36 3.83 -2.83 24.06
N GLY A 37 3.65 -1.62 23.56
CA GLY A 37 4.60 -0.93 22.69
C GLY A 37 4.79 -1.62 21.33
N THR A 38 3.76 -2.31 20.86
CA THR A 38 3.77 -2.93 19.53
C THR A 38 3.74 -1.84 18.46
N LYS A 39 4.58 -1.97 17.44
CA LYS A 39 4.61 -1.09 16.28
C LYS A 39 4.53 -1.94 15.02
N ALA A 40 3.43 -1.82 14.30
CA ALA A 40 3.17 -2.58 13.08
C ALA A 40 2.11 -1.90 12.20
N ASN A 41 2.09 -2.26 10.92
CA ASN A 41 1.04 -1.85 9.99
C ASN A 41 0.30 -3.07 9.41
N ALA A 42 -0.80 -2.81 8.71
CA ALA A 42 -1.34 -3.72 7.73
C ALA A 42 -1.39 -3.00 6.38
N ALA A 43 -0.85 -3.63 5.35
CA ALA A 43 -0.66 -3.01 4.05
C ALA A 43 -0.82 -4.00 2.90
N PHE A 44 -1.32 -3.48 1.78
CA PHE A 44 -1.05 -4.06 0.49
C PHE A 44 0.27 -3.50 -0.01
N ASP A 45 1.16 -4.37 -0.49
CA ASP A 45 2.42 -3.98 -1.11
C ASP A 45 2.47 -4.44 -2.56
N MET A 46 2.99 -3.59 -3.42
CA MET A 46 2.99 -3.79 -4.86
C MET A 46 4.37 -3.47 -5.39
N PHE A 47 4.96 -4.44 -6.07
CA PHE A 47 6.28 -4.29 -6.67
C PHE A 47 6.14 -4.03 -8.15
N LEU A 48 6.78 -2.93 -8.59
CA LEU A 48 6.70 -2.43 -9.94
C LEU A 48 8.08 -2.15 -10.51
N ASP A 49 8.22 -2.36 -11.82
CA ASP A 49 9.44 -2.02 -12.56
C ASP A 49 9.14 -1.79 -14.04
N THR A 50 9.98 -1.02 -14.72
CA THR A 50 9.94 -0.89 -16.19
C THR A 50 10.46 -2.14 -16.92
N ASP A 51 11.22 -3.00 -16.24
CA ASP A 51 11.58 -4.34 -16.69
C ASP A 51 10.64 -5.37 -16.07
N SER A 52 9.89 -6.08 -16.92
CA SER A 52 8.92 -7.07 -16.43
C SER A 52 9.56 -8.22 -15.64
N THR A 53 10.84 -8.52 -15.88
CA THR A 53 11.60 -9.55 -15.14
C THR A 53 11.87 -9.09 -13.72
N ASN A 54 12.23 -7.83 -13.52
CA ASN A 54 12.47 -7.28 -12.18
C ASN A 54 11.17 -7.08 -11.42
N SER A 55 10.07 -6.72 -12.11
CA SER A 55 8.78 -6.44 -11.47
C SER A 55 8.19 -7.63 -10.68
N VAL A 56 8.61 -8.86 -10.99
CA VAL A 56 8.16 -10.10 -10.35
C VAL A 56 9.10 -10.59 -9.24
N ASP A 57 10.05 -9.75 -8.80
CA ASP A 57 10.95 -9.99 -7.68
C ASP A 57 10.95 -8.78 -6.74
N SER A 58 10.47 -8.95 -5.51
CA SER A 58 10.36 -7.88 -4.51
C SER A 58 11.70 -7.28 -4.08
N VAL A 59 12.82 -7.98 -4.32
CA VAL A 59 14.15 -7.45 -4.06
C VAL A 59 14.67 -6.61 -5.22
N SER A 60 14.37 -7.03 -6.45
CA SER A 60 14.92 -6.41 -7.67
C SER A 60 14.05 -5.29 -8.24
N ALA A 61 12.76 -5.26 -7.92
CA ALA A 61 11.84 -4.22 -8.38
C ALA A 61 12.29 -2.82 -7.91
N GLY A 62 12.40 -1.88 -8.84
CA GLY A 62 12.85 -0.51 -8.56
C GLY A 62 11.80 0.36 -7.83
N ILE A 63 10.54 -0.07 -7.79
CA ILE A 63 9.43 0.67 -7.20
C ILE A 63 8.62 -0.26 -6.29
N GLU A 64 8.30 0.25 -5.10
CA GLU A 64 7.41 -0.33 -4.10
C GLU A 64 6.25 0.64 -3.90
N LEU A 65 5.01 0.19 -4.11
CA LEU A 65 3.81 0.99 -3.92
C LEU A 65 2.92 0.32 -2.90
N MET A 66 2.82 0.93 -1.73
CA MET A 66 2.06 0.44 -0.62
C MET A 66 0.73 1.17 -0.48
N ILE A 67 -0.29 0.45 -0.01
CA ILE A 67 -1.52 1.02 0.52
C ILE A 67 -1.65 0.50 1.93
N TRP A 68 -1.33 1.35 2.90
CA TRP A 68 -1.59 1.05 4.31
C TRP A 68 -3.09 1.15 4.54
N ILE A 69 -3.63 0.20 5.29
CA ILE A 69 -5.05 0.14 5.64
C ILE A 69 -5.26 0.12 7.15
N GLY A 70 -4.20 0.00 7.94
CA GLY A 70 -4.21 0.42 9.32
C GLY A 70 -2.87 0.21 10.03
N SER A 71 -2.80 0.60 11.30
CA SER A 71 -1.56 0.53 12.06
C SER A 71 -1.76 0.55 13.58
N VAL A 72 -0.71 0.15 14.32
CA VAL A 72 -0.61 0.20 15.78
C VAL A 72 0.75 0.75 16.20
N GLY A 73 0.80 1.57 17.26
CA GLY A 73 2.03 2.13 17.83
C GLY A 73 2.67 3.28 17.05
N ASP A 74 1.87 4.04 16.29
CA ASP A 74 2.29 5.17 15.45
C ASP A 74 3.53 4.89 14.58
N PRO A 75 3.49 3.86 13.71
CA PRO A 75 4.55 3.66 12.74
C PRO A 75 4.45 4.73 11.65
N TRP A 76 5.58 5.05 11.04
CA TRP A 76 5.64 6.07 10.00
C TRP A 76 6.05 5.45 8.67
N PRO A 77 5.35 5.78 7.56
CA PRO A 77 5.80 5.37 6.24
C PRO A 77 7.13 6.07 5.90
N LEU A 78 7.81 5.60 4.85
CA LEU A 78 8.99 6.29 4.32
C LEU A 78 8.58 7.66 3.73
N LYS A 79 8.63 8.69 4.58
CA LYS A 79 8.06 10.02 4.31
C LYS A 79 9.16 11.09 4.18
N THR A 80 9.89 11.03 3.07
CA THR A 80 10.78 12.15 2.69
C THR A 80 10.00 13.31 2.07
N LYS A 81 8.87 12.99 1.41
CA LYS A 81 7.97 13.96 0.78
C LYS A 81 6.51 13.51 0.92
N THR A 82 5.60 14.47 0.95
CA THR A 82 4.16 14.26 0.73
C THR A 82 3.83 14.70 -0.68
N LEU A 83 3.23 13.82 -1.49
CA LEU A 83 3.00 14.04 -2.92
C LEU A 83 1.55 14.40 -3.25
N GLY A 84 0.64 14.40 -2.28
CA GLY A 84 -0.74 14.87 -2.42
C GLY A 84 -1.76 13.89 -1.85
N THR A 85 -3.04 14.13 -2.13
CA THR A 85 -4.14 13.29 -1.68
C THR A 85 -4.99 12.78 -2.84
N GLN A 86 -5.59 11.61 -2.66
CA GLN A 86 -6.53 11.02 -3.61
C GLN A 86 -7.62 10.29 -2.84
N LYS A 87 -8.88 10.44 -3.29
CA LYS A 87 -9.99 9.71 -2.71
C LYS A 87 -10.10 8.29 -3.24
N LEU A 88 -10.44 7.38 -2.35
CA LEU A 88 -10.86 6.01 -2.61
C LEU A 88 -12.22 5.80 -1.93
N GLY A 89 -13.29 5.77 -2.73
CA GLY A 89 -14.65 5.92 -2.20
C GLY A 89 -14.82 7.29 -1.52
N ASP A 90 -15.27 7.28 -0.27
CA ASP A 90 -15.45 8.50 0.54
C ASP A 90 -14.21 8.84 1.39
N ARG A 91 -13.22 7.95 1.46
CA ARG A 91 -12.01 8.12 2.28
C ARG A 91 -10.93 8.86 1.50
N GLU A 92 -10.25 9.78 2.18
CA GLU A 92 -9.07 10.45 1.64
C GLU A 92 -7.81 9.70 2.04
N PHE A 93 -6.91 9.50 1.08
CA PHE A 93 -5.60 8.93 1.30
C PHE A 93 -4.54 9.96 0.93
N THR A 94 -3.51 10.07 1.77
CA THR A 94 -2.32 10.86 1.52
C THR A 94 -1.21 9.98 0.94
N LEU A 95 -0.58 10.44 -0.14
CA LEU A 95 0.58 9.79 -0.75
C LEU A 95 1.88 10.31 -0.14
N TYR A 96 2.64 9.41 0.46
CA TYR A 96 4.01 9.66 0.90
C TYR A 96 5.01 9.04 -0.06
N TYR A 97 6.22 9.61 -0.06
CA TYR A 97 7.31 9.15 -0.89
C TYR A 97 8.64 9.13 -0.13
N GLY A 98 9.43 8.10 -0.36
CA GLY A 98 10.79 7.95 0.13
C GLY A 98 11.63 7.02 -0.74
N LYS A 99 12.88 6.83 -0.33
CA LYS A 99 13.75 5.78 -0.86
C LYS A 99 14.14 4.84 0.28
N ASN A 100 14.03 3.54 0.07
CA ASN A 100 14.48 2.55 1.05
C ASN A 100 16.02 2.39 1.01
N GLN A 101 16.57 1.50 1.85
CA GLN A 101 18.02 1.30 1.95
C GLN A 101 18.67 0.77 0.66
N ARG A 102 17.87 0.19 -0.25
CA ARG A 102 18.29 -0.29 -1.58
C ARG A 102 18.18 0.78 -2.66
N ALA A 103 17.83 2.01 -2.28
CA ALA A 103 17.54 3.14 -3.17
C ALA A 103 16.31 2.94 -4.08
N ASN A 104 15.46 1.94 -3.81
CA ASN A 104 14.19 1.78 -4.51
C ASN A 104 13.24 2.90 -4.11
N HIS A 105 12.40 3.33 -5.06
CA HIS A 105 11.38 4.34 -4.82
C HIS A 105 10.20 3.72 -4.09
N VAL A 106 9.83 4.26 -2.93
CA VAL A 106 8.71 3.79 -2.12
C VAL A 106 7.62 4.84 -2.11
N PHE A 107 6.44 4.45 -2.56
CA PHE A 107 5.21 5.25 -2.56
C PHE A 107 4.24 4.63 -1.58
N THR A 108 3.77 5.36 -0.58
CA THR A 108 2.86 4.81 0.43
C THR A 108 1.62 5.66 0.53
N TRP A 109 0.47 5.08 0.16
CA TRP A 109 -0.84 5.64 0.46
C TRP A 109 -1.23 5.29 1.89
N VAL A 110 -1.60 6.29 2.68
CA VAL A 110 -2.09 6.11 4.05
C VAL A 110 -3.42 6.86 4.16
N PRO A 111 -4.46 6.27 4.79
CA PRO A 111 -5.68 6.99 5.14
C PRO A 111 -5.34 8.22 5.98
N ASP A 112 -6.06 9.31 5.80
CA ASP A 112 -5.87 10.50 6.63
C ASP A 112 -6.16 10.21 8.11
N GLU A 113 -5.56 10.98 9.02
CA GLU A 113 -5.59 10.73 10.48
C GLU A 113 -7.01 10.68 11.09
N ASP A 114 -8.00 11.30 10.43
CA ASP A 114 -9.41 11.28 10.84
C ASP A 114 -10.18 10.04 10.34
N VAL A 115 -9.51 9.11 9.66
CA VAL A 115 -10.10 7.87 9.12
C VAL A 115 -9.68 6.68 9.97
N ASP A 116 -10.66 5.95 10.50
CA ASP A 116 -10.44 4.71 11.25
C ASP A 116 -9.69 3.67 10.39
N ASP A 117 -8.92 2.80 11.05
CA ASP A 117 -8.26 1.66 10.40
C ASP A 117 -9.30 0.77 9.68
N ILE A 118 -8.98 0.36 8.47
CA ILE A 118 -9.84 -0.40 7.57
C ILE A 118 -9.52 -1.90 7.73
N THR A 119 -10.18 -2.56 8.67
CA THR A 119 -9.97 -3.98 8.99
C THR A 119 -10.59 -4.94 7.96
N GLU A 120 -11.62 -4.48 7.26
CA GLU A 120 -12.29 -5.19 6.16
C GLU A 120 -12.23 -4.31 4.90
N PHE A 121 -11.29 -4.63 4.01
CA PHE A 121 -11.03 -3.88 2.78
C PHE A 121 -11.68 -4.56 1.58
N ASP A 122 -12.42 -3.80 0.76
CA ASP A 122 -12.99 -4.26 -0.51
C ASP A 122 -13.21 -3.07 -1.46
N GLU A 123 -12.13 -2.61 -2.10
CA GLU A 123 -12.12 -1.36 -2.86
C GLU A 123 -11.47 -1.51 -4.24
N ASP A 124 -11.94 -0.71 -5.20
CA ASP A 124 -11.24 -0.52 -6.48
C ASP A 124 -10.16 0.54 -6.33
N VAL A 125 -8.92 0.09 -6.12
CA VAL A 125 -7.75 0.96 -5.89
C VAL A 125 -7.21 1.62 -7.17
N SER A 126 -7.89 1.48 -8.32
CA SER A 126 -7.47 2.15 -9.56
C SER A 126 -7.20 3.64 -9.39
N PRO A 127 -8.02 4.44 -8.66
CA PRO A 127 -7.77 5.88 -8.51
C PRO A 127 -6.41 6.19 -7.88
N LEU A 128 -5.96 5.38 -6.91
CA LEU A 128 -4.67 5.55 -6.25
C LEU A 128 -3.51 5.25 -7.21
N LEU A 129 -3.60 4.15 -7.96
CA LEU A 129 -2.59 3.80 -8.96
C LEU A 129 -2.57 4.81 -10.12
N GLU A 130 -3.75 5.21 -10.58
CA GLU A 130 -3.93 6.21 -11.63
C GLU A 130 -3.35 7.56 -11.25
N TYR A 131 -3.48 7.98 -10.00
CA TYR A 131 -2.85 9.19 -9.49
C TYR A 131 -1.35 9.17 -9.73
N VAL A 132 -0.67 8.06 -9.40
CA VAL A 132 0.79 7.95 -9.49
C VAL A 132 1.27 8.08 -10.93
N TRP A 133 0.73 7.29 -11.88
CA TRP A 133 1.22 7.34 -13.26
C TRP A 133 0.69 8.54 -14.06
N ARG A 134 -0.54 9.02 -13.82
CA ARG A 134 -1.10 10.17 -14.56
C ARG A 134 -0.49 11.50 -14.15
N ASN A 135 0.01 11.59 -12.93
CA ASN A 135 0.82 12.73 -12.48
C ASN A 135 2.32 12.58 -12.84
N GLY A 136 2.71 11.51 -13.54
CA GLY A 136 4.09 11.30 -13.96
C GLY A 136 5.03 11.00 -12.80
N LEU A 137 4.56 10.37 -11.72
CA LEU A 137 5.44 9.91 -10.65
C LEU A 137 6.15 8.60 -11.03
N ILE A 138 5.54 7.81 -11.91
CA ILE A 138 6.12 6.61 -12.52
C ILE A 138 5.92 6.62 -14.04
N ALA A 139 6.79 5.91 -14.76
CA ALA A 139 6.64 5.75 -16.21
C ALA A 139 5.39 4.93 -16.54
N ASN A 140 4.71 5.24 -17.64
CA ASN A 140 3.53 4.46 -18.05
C ASN A 140 3.88 3.08 -18.64
N SER A 141 5.15 2.83 -18.94
CA SER A 141 5.69 1.53 -19.33
C SER A 141 6.01 0.63 -18.13
N THR A 142 5.68 1.07 -16.91
CA THR A 142 5.91 0.32 -15.69
C THR A 142 4.97 -0.88 -15.62
N TYR A 143 5.53 -2.05 -15.33
CA TYR A 143 4.81 -3.29 -15.05
C TYR A 143 4.51 -3.39 -13.56
N LEU A 144 3.28 -3.81 -13.22
CA LEU A 144 2.93 -4.32 -11.90
C LEU A 144 3.16 -5.83 -11.91
N GLY A 145 4.06 -6.35 -11.07
CA GLY A 145 4.39 -7.77 -11.07
C GLY A 145 3.87 -8.53 -9.85
N ILE A 146 4.23 -8.09 -8.64
CA ILE A 146 3.77 -8.72 -7.39
C ILE A 146 2.75 -7.82 -6.71
N VAL A 147 1.68 -8.44 -6.18
CA VAL A 147 0.76 -7.81 -5.23
C VAL A 147 0.69 -8.69 -3.99
N GLU A 148 1.07 -8.12 -2.87
CA GLU A 148 1.12 -8.80 -1.58
C GLU A 148 0.18 -8.14 -0.57
N PHE A 149 -0.23 -8.89 0.45
CA PHE A 149 -0.96 -8.37 1.60
C PHE A 149 -0.38 -8.92 2.89
N GLY A 150 -0.16 -8.07 3.87
CA GLY A 150 0.50 -8.49 5.08
C GLY A 150 0.72 -7.36 6.07
N SER A 151 1.74 -7.56 6.91
CA SER A 151 2.13 -6.63 7.96
C SER A 151 3.64 -6.42 7.95
N GLU A 152 4.05 -5.17 8.07
CA GLU A 152 5.40 -4.79 8.48
C GLU A 152 5.42 -4.58 9.98
N THR A 153 6.38 -5.20 10.65
CA THR A 153 6.53 -5.12 12.11
C THR A 153 7.88 -4.52 12.46
N TRP A 154 7.89 -3.62 13.44
CA TRP A 154 9.11 -2.95 13.89
C TRP A 154 9.47 -3.29 15.33
N GLN A 155 8.46 -3.46 16.17
CA GLN A 155 8.66 -3.66 17.59
C GLN A 155 7.46 -4.38 18.19
N SER A 156 7.72 -5.28 19.13
CA SER A 156 6.76 -5.67 20.16
C SER A 156 7.53 -6.19 21.38
N SER A 157 6.96 -6.01 22.57
CA SER A 157 7.51 -6.60 23.81
C SER A 157 7.03 -8.04 24.04
N THR A 158 6.03 -8.49 23.27
CA THR A 158 5.41 -9.80 23.37
C THR A 158 5.24 -10.43 21.98
N ASN A 159 4.77 -11.67 21.94
CA ASN A 159 4.37 -12.26 20.67
C ASN A 159 3.06 -11.62 20.20
N VAL A 160 2.97 -11.34 18.91
CA VAL A 160 1.76 -10.79 18.27
C VAL A 160 1.38 -11.70 17.11
N THR A 161 0.10 -12.03 17.00
CA THR A 161 -0.43 -12.78 15.86
C THR A 161 -1.14 -11.85 14.90
N PHE A 162 -0.59 -11.66 13.71
CA PHE A 162 -1.29 -11.07 12.57
C PHE A 162 -2.15 -12.15 11.89
N SER A 163 -3.41 -11.82 11.67
CA SER A 163 -4.37 -12.69 10.98
C SER A 163 -4.89 -11.98 9.74
N ALA A 164 -4.90 -12.68 8.61
CA ALA A 164 -5.49 -12.19 7.37
C ALA A 164 -6.42 -13.25 6.76
N ALA A 165 -7.51 -12.81 6.14
CA ALA A 165 -8.47 -13.67 5.46
C ALA A 165 -9.15 -12.96 4.28
N SER A 166 -9.97 -13.69 3.54
CA SER A 166 -10.83 -13.16 2.47
C SER A 166 -10.07 -12.34 1.41
N TYR A 167 -8.84 -12.74 1.11
CA TYR A 167 -8.01 -12.05 0.13
C TYR A 167 -8.48 -12.36 -1.30
N SER A 168 -8.56 -11.32 -2.13
CA SER A 168 -8.74 -11.44 -3.59
C SER A 168 -8.17 -10.21 -4.31
N LEU A 169 -7.63 -10.46 -5.50
CA LEU A 169 -7.17 -9.46 -6.45
C LEU A 169 -7.93 -9.68 -7.76
N THR A 170 -8.60 -8.63 -8.25
CA THR A 170 -9.24 -8.62 -9.56
C THR A 170 -8.69 -7.50 -10.43
N ILE A 171 -8.18 -7.87 -11.61
CA ILE A 171 -7.65 -6.94 -12.61
C ILE A 171 -8.58 -6.96 -13.82
N ASN A 172 -9.20 -5.82 -14.13
CA ASN A 172 -9.98 -5.65 -15.35
C ASN A 172 -9.10 -5.00 -16.43
N ALA A 173 -8.82 -5.75 -17.50
CA ALA A 173 -7.94 -5.32 -18.59
C ALA A 173 -8.59 -4.28 -19.54
N THR A 174 -9.88 -3.98 -19.38
CA THR A 174 -10.53 -2.87 -20.08
C THR A 174 -10.14 -1.57 -19.40
N GLY A 175 -9.30 -0.78 -20.06
CA GLY A 175 -8.46 0.27 -19.47
C GLY A 175 -9.17 1.33 -18.62
N ALA A 176 -8.34 2.06 -17.86
CA ALA A 176 -8.61 3.18 -16.96
C ALA A 176 -10.09 3.51 -16.75
N SER A 177 -10.55 3.35 -15.51
CA SER A 177 -11.90 3.72 -15.10
C SER A 177 -12.22 5.13 -15.60
N SER A 178 -12.99 5.23 -16.69
CA SER A 178 -13.13 6.47 -17.47
C SER A 178 -13.91 7.58 -16.75
N GLY A 179 -14.16 7.42 -15.45
CA GLY A 179 -14.88 8.35 -14.59
C GLY A 179 -14.14 8.74 -13.29
N SER A 180 -12.98 8.18 -12.98
CA SER A 180 -12.26 8.53 -11.73
C SER A 180 -11.63 9.91 -11.86
N LYS A 181 -12.07 10.85 -11.01
CA LYS A 181 -11.45 12.16 -10.88
C LYS A 181 -10.11 12.00 -10.15
N ILE A 182 -9.04 12.26 -10.87
CA ILE A 182 -7.67 12.22 -10.34
C ILE A 182 -7.29 13.62 -9.87
N SER A 183 -6.90 13.73 -8.61
CA SER A 183 -6.39 14.96 -8.03
C SER A 183 -5.06 15.36 -8.69
N PRO A 184 -4.79 16.66 -8.91
CA PRO A 184 -3.49 17.11 -9.37
C PRO A 184 -2.43 17.02 -8.25
N LEU A 185 -1.15 16.97 -8.61
CA LEU A 185 -0.06 17.16 -7.64
C LEU A 185 -0.15 18.55 -6.96
N PRO A 186 0.16 18.65 -5.66
CA PRO A 186 0.35 19.93 -5.00
C PRO A 186 1.49 20.76 -5.64
N PRO A 187 1.38 22.10 -5.68
CA PRO A 187 2.45 22.96 -6.20
C PRO A 187 3.79 22.71 -5.49
N GLY A 188 4.89 22.61 -6.25
CA GLY A 188 6.24 22.38 -5.72
C GLY A 188 6.66 20.92 -5.57
N CYS A 189 5.79 19.95 -5.89
CA CYS A 189 6.14 18.52 -5.87
C CYS A 189 6.96 18.05 -7.09
N CYS A 190 7.03 18.86 -8.14
CA CYS A 190 7.71 18.55 -9.41
C CYS A 190 9.25 18.61 -9.37
N ASP A 191 9.86 19.01 -8.24
CA ASP A 191 11.31 18.99 -8.03
C ASP A 191 11.78 17.64 -7.44
N LEU A 192 11.48 16.54 -8.14
CA LEU A 192 11.95 15.19 -7.80
C LEU A 192 13.42 15.01 -8.23
N ASP A 193 14.31 15.63 -7.44
CA ASP A 193 15.77 15.49 -7.39
C ASP A 193 16.59 15.75 -8.68
N SER A 194 17.89 16.00 -8.48
CA SER A 194 18.87 16.30 -9.53
C SER A 194 19.18 15.14 -10.47
N SER A 195 18.48 14.01 -10.37
CA SER A 195 18.55 12.87 -11.30
C SER A 195 17.50 12.90 -12.42
N GLY A 196 16.63 13.92 -12.44
CA GLY A 196 15.82 14.24 -13.63
C GLY A 196 14.69 13.26 -13.92
N TRP A 197 14.09 12.64 -12.90
CA TRP A 197 12.89 11.83 -13.09
C TRP A 197 11.64 12.71 -13.25
N CYS A 198 11.27 12.95 -14.50
CA CYS A 198 9.97 13.48 -14.94
C CYS A 198 9.58 12.70 -16.20
N PRO A 199 8.64 11.72 -16.15
CA PRO A 199 8.37 10.87 -17.29
C PRO A 199 7.69 11.66 -18.42
N GLN A 200 8.36 11.66 -19.55
CA GLN A 200 7.85 12.17 -20.82
C GLN A 200 6.57 11.42 -21.23
N LYS A 201 5.61 12.20 -21.75
CA LYS A 201 4.45 11.73 -22.52
C LYS A 201 4.92 10.77 -23.62
N LEU A 202 4.53 9.49 -23.60
CA LEU A 202 4.57 8.63 -24.79
C LEU A 202 3.59 7.47 -24.67
N TYR A 203 2.69 7.31 -25.65
CA TYR A 203 1.61 6.33 -25.69
C TYR A 203 2.12 4.86 -25.82
N GLY A 204 1.50 3.90 -25.12
CA GLY A 204 1.83 2.47 -25.26
C GLY A 204 0.89 1.53 -24.47
N ARG A 205 0.77 0.27 -24.90
CA ARG A 205 -0.31 -0.70 -24.59
C ARG A 205 0.18 -1.81 -23.63
N TRP A 206 -0.70 -2.28 -22.74
CA TRP A 206 -0.38 -3.14 -21.57
C TRP A 206 -0.24 -4.65 -21.86
N LEU A 207 0.63 -5.32 -21.10
CA LEU A 207 0.70 -6.78 -20.88
C LEU A 207 0.90 -7.03 -19.37
N PHE A 208 0.12 -7.92 -18.75
CA PHE A 208 0.08 -8.13 -17.29
C PHE A 208 0.41 -9.57 -16.89
N VAL A 209 1.18 -9.74 -15.82
CA VAL A 209 1.37 -10.98 -15.06
C VAL A 209 1.27 -10.60 -13.59
N ALA A 210 0.40 -11.26 -12.81
CA ALA A 210 0.21 -10.98 -11.39
C ALA A 210 0.38 -12.28 -10.57
N SER A 211 1.12 -12.20 -9.47
CA SER A 211 1.22 -13.26 -8.46
C SER A 211 0.84 -12.70 -7.08
N LEU A 212 0.18 -13.54 -6.28
CA LEU A 212 -0.24 -13.27 -4.90
C LEU A 212 0.78 -13.84 -3.92
N ALA A 213 1.19 -13.07 -2.92
CA ALA A 213 1.91 -13.61 -1.77
C ALA A 213 1.41 -12.96 -0.46
N LEU A 214 1.51 -13.73 0.63
CA LEU A 214 1.30 -13.26 2.00
C LEU A 214 2.68 -13.23 2.66
N TRP A 215 3.06 -12.12 3.28
CA TRP A 215 4.38 -11.97 3.89
C TRP A 215 4.30 -11.32 5.28
N GLY A 216 5.35 -11.55 6.08
CA GLY A 216 5.63 -10.81 7.30
C GLY A 216 7.13 -10.57 7.39
N ILE A 217 7.54 -9.31 7.56
CA ILE A 217 8.95 -8.96 7.82
C ILE A 217 9.09 -8.84 9.33
N ILE A 218 9.97 -9.69 9.89
CA ILE A 218 10.53 -9.58 11.25
C ILE A 218 11.88 -8.87 11.15
#